data_AF-A0A3P7IBY4-F1
#
_entry.id   AF-A0A3P7IBY4-F1
#
_cell.length_a   1.000
_cell.length_b   1.000
_cell.length_c   1.000
_cell.angle_alpha   90.00
_cell.angle_beta   90.00
_cell.angle_gamma   90.00
#
_symmetry.space_group_name_H-M   'P 1'
#
loop_
_entity.id
_entity.type
_entity.pdbx_description
1 polymer ?
#
loop_
_entity_poly.entity_id
_entity_poly.type
_entity_poly.pdbx_seq_one_letter_code
_entity_poly.pdbx_strand_id
1 'polypeptide(L)'
;MVVNPETKRPIPPSVIDKALHEMHFSLKPNRSAKQQALEAIPKLRETIRIERAKMRIRISMPSHEAKLTHNRLKALFSEVEMEDWAEGGLEMVRSFGFLIV
;
A
#
# COMPACT_ATOMS: atom_id res chain seq x y z
N MET A 1 5.41 0.24 -1.87
CA MET A 1 5.99 1.60 -1.77
C MET A 1 5.71 2.19 -0.39
N VAL A 2 6.63 2.97 0.15
CA VAL A 2 6.47 3.66 1.44
C VAL A 2 6.23 5.15 1.21
N VAL A 3 5.38 5.72 2.05
CA VAL A 3 5.04 7.15 2.04
C VAL A 3 5.25 7.73 3.43
N ASN A 4 5.52 9.02 3.47
CA ASN A 4 5.43 9.76 4.72
C ASN A 4 3.93 9.96 5.06
N PRO A 5 3.46 9.56 6.24
CA PRO A 5 2.03 9.62 6.60
C PRO A 5 1.50 11.04 6.73
N GLU A 6 2.34 12.00 7.07
CA GLU A 6 1.97 13.41 7.28
C GLU A 6 1.83 14.13 5.95
N THR A 7 2.79 13.94 5.04
CA THR A 7 2.80 14.63 3.74
C THR A 7 2.11 13.84 2.63
N LYS A 8 1.85 12.54 2.84
CA LYS A 8 1.33 11.57 1.86
C LYS A 8 2.18 11.47 0.59
N ARG A 9 3.45 11.93 0.64
CA ARG A 9 4.37 11.89 -0.49
C ARG A 9 5.25 10.63 -0.45
N PRO A 10 5.63 10.08 -1.61
CA PRO A 10 6.63 9.01 -1.68
C PRO A 10 7.95 9.46 -1.08
N ILE A 11 8.60 8.57 -0.32
CA ILE A 11 9.92 8.83 0.24
C ILE A 11 10.98 8.41 -0.79
N PRO A 12 11.91 9.30 -1.19
CA PRO A 12 12.95 8.96 -2.13
C PRO A 12 13.91 7.87 -1.59
N PRO A 13 14.41 6.97 -2.43
CA PRO A 13 15.38 5.95 -2.01
C PRO A 13 16.61 6.53 -1.31
N SER A 14 17.11 7.69 -1.76
CA SER A 14 18.27 8.36 -1.16
C SER A 14 18.05 8.76 0.31
N VAL A 15 16.81 9.03 0.72
CA VAL A 15 16.48 9.34 2.13
C VAL A 15 16.53 8.06 2.97
N ILE A 16 16.03 6.94 2.43
CA ILE A 16 16.08 5.64 3.08
C ILE A 16 17.54 5.19 3.24
N ASP A 17 18.36 5.38 2.21
CA ASP A 17 19.78 5.02 2.22
C ASP A 17 20.58 5.79 3.29
N LYS A 18 20.33 7.10 3.39
CA LYS A 18 20.89 7.94 4.47
C LYS A 18 20.46 7.47 5.85
N ALA A 19 19.16 7.19 6.04
CA ALA A 19 18.64 6.72 7.32
C ALA A 19 19.25 5.35 7.72
N LEU A 20 19.47 4.45 6.76
CA LEU A 20 20.15 3.17 6.99
C LEU A 20 21.61 3.34 7.42
N HIS A 21 22.31 4.32 6.83
CA HIS A 21 23.68 4.67 7.23
C HIS A 21 23.73 5.29 8.63
N GLU A 22 22.84 6.23 8.93
CA GLU A 22 22.78 6.93 10.23
C GLU A 22 22.47 5.97 11.38
N MET A 23 21.64 4.95 11.16
CA MET A 23 21.36 3.91 12.16
C MET A 23 22.42 2.80 12.22
N HIS A 24 23.50 2.92 11.45
CA HIS A 24 24.55 1.91 11.32
C HIS A 24 24.01 0.51 11.00
N PHE A 25 23.06 0.40 10.06
CA PHE A 25 22.50 -0.89 9.67
C PHE A 25 23.50 -1.74 8.88
N SER A 26 24.00 -2.82 9.46
CA SER A 26 24.88 -3.77 8.78
C SER A 26 24.11 -4.70 7.83
N LEU A 27 24.39 -4.58 6.52
CA LEU A 27 23.92 -5.53 5.52
C LEU A 27 24.64 -6.87 5.67
N LYS A 28 23.88 -7.97 5.62
CA LYS A 28 24.40 -9.34 5.75
C LYS A 28 24.29 -10.07 4.41
N PRO A 29 25.40 -10.31 3.68
CA PRO A 29 25.37 -10.94 2.36
C PRO A 29 24.70 -12.32 2.35
N ASN A 30 24.79 -13.04 3.46
CA ASN A 30 24.24 -14.40 3.61
C ASN A 30 22.72 -14.42 3.90
N ARG A 31 22.05 -13.27 3.99
CA ARG A 31 20.60 -13.17 4.23
C ARG A 31 19.88 -12.65 2.99
N SER A 32 18.67 -13.15 2.76
CA SER A 32 17.83 -12.66 1.66
C SER A 32 17.45 -11.18 1.86
N ALA A 33 17.28 -10.45 0.76
CA ALA A 33 16.87 -9.04 0.80
C ALA A 33 15.54 -8.83 1.56
N LYS A 34 14.60 -9.79 1.42
CA LYS A 34 13.31 -9.77 2.13
C LYS A 34 13.49 -9.87 3.64
N GLN A 35 14.31 -10.81 4.13
CA GLN A 35 14.57 -10.94 5.56
C GLN A 35 15.26 -9.69 6.12
N GLN A 36 16.26 -9.17 5.40
CA GLN A 36 16.94 -7.94 5.78
C GLN A 36 15.97 -6.74 5.82
N ALA A 37 15.06 -6.62 4.86
CA ALA A 37 14.04 -5.59 4.86
C ALA A 37 13.07 -5.70 6.05
N LEU A 38 12.66 -6.91 6.42
CA LEU A 38 11.80 -7.14 7.60
C LEU A 38 12.49 -6.74 8.92
N GLU A 39 13.82 -6.85 9.00
CA GLU A 39 14.60 -6.38 10.14
C GLU A 39 14.85 -4.86 10.12
N ALA A 40 15.02 -4.27 8.93
CA ALA A 40 15.33 -2.84 8.77
C ALA A 40 14.09 -1.94 8.92
N ILE A 41 12.93 -2.35 8.41
CA ILE A 41 11.71 -1.51 8.39
C ILE A 41 11.27 -1.06 9.80
N PRO A 42 11.23 -1.92 10.84
CA PRO A 42 10.87 -1.49 12.18
C PRO A 42 11.82 -0.44 12.74
N LYS A 43 13.14 -0.61 12.51
CA LYS A 43 14.16 0.34 12.94
C LYS A 43 14.05 1.67 12.18
N LEU A 44 13.80 1.61 10.88
CA LEU A 44 13.55 2.80 10.07
C LEU A 44 12.34 3.59 10.56
N ARG A 45 11.31 2.95 11.11
CA ARG A 45 10.14 3.64 11.68
C ARG A 45 10.45 4.50 12.90
N GLU A 46 11.51 4.19 13.65
CA GLU A 46 11.92 4.95 14.83
C GLU A 46 12.59 6.27 14.42
N THR A 47 13.35 6.27 13.32
CA THR A 47 14.06 7.45 12.81
C THR A 47 13.20 8.28 11.84
N ILE A 48 12.47 7.61 10.94
CA ILE A 48 11.64 8.24 9.92
C ILE A 48 10.23 7.65 9.97
N ARG A 49 9.20 8.51 10.06
CA ARG A 49 7.81 8.06 10.01
C ARG A 49 7.48 7.51 8.63
N ILE A 50 7.50 6.18 8.49
CA ILE A 50 7.18 5.47 7.25
C ILE A 50 5.93 4.62 7.40
N GLU A 51 5.00 4.79 6.47
CA GLU A 51 3.84 3.93 6.33
C GLU A 51 3.78 3.31 4.93
N ARG A 52 3.14 2.14 4.84
CA ARG A 52 2.83 1.56 3.53
C ARG A 52 1.76 2.42 2.88
N ALA A 53 1.98 2.81 1.63
CA ALA A 53 0.96 3.49 0.85
C ALA A 53 -0.29 2.60 0.76
N LYS A 54 -1.41 3.11 1.26
CA LYS A 54 -2.74 2.57 1.01
C LYS A 54 -3.39 3.43 -0.06
N MET A 55 -3.86 2.81 -1.14
CA MET A 55 -4.64 3.53 -2.16
C MET A 55 -6.12 3.34 -1.87
N ARG A 56 -6.91 4.41 -1.97
CA ARG A 56 -8.38 4.33 -1.97
C ARG A 56 -8.85 4.61 -3.39
N ILE A 57 -9.58 3.68 -3.98
CA ILE A 57 -10.11 3.78 -5.34
C ILE A 57 -11.63 3.88 -5.24
N ARG A 58 -12.21 4.93 -5.84
CA ARG A 58 -13.65 5.05 -6.07
C ARG A 58 -13.94 4.60 -7.50
N ILE A 59 -14.84 3.65 -7.63
CA ILE A 59 -15.31 3.12 -8.91
C ILE A 59 -16.80 3.45 -9.01
N SER A 60 -17.19 4.06 -10.13
CA SER A 60 -18.59 4.33 -10.48
C SER A 60 -18.86 3.68 -11.83
N MET A 61 -19.90 2.85 -11.93
CA MET A 61 -20.24 2.16 -13.17
C MET A 61 -21.76 1.95 -13.33
N PRO A 62 -22.27 1.98 -14.57
CA PRO A 62 -23.69 1.74 -14.84
C PRO A 62 -24.09 0.27 -14.61
N SER A 63 -25.36 0.05 -14.26
CA SER A 63 -25.91 -1.22 -13.77
C SER A 63 -25.76 -2.42 -14.74
N HIS A 64 -25.66 -2.15 -16.04
CA HIS A 64 -25.58 -3.17 -17.10
C HIS A 64 -24.31 -4.03 -17.01
N GLU A 65 -23.16 -3.43 -16.70
CA GLU A 65 -21.86 -4.13 -16.62
C GLU A 65 -21.41 -4.41 -15.17
N ALA A 66 -22.14 -3.85 -14.21
CA ALA A 66 -21.78 -3.92 -12.80
C ALA A 66 -21.76 -5.35 -12.26
N LYS A 67 -22.74 -6.20 -12.63
CA LYS A 67 -22.83 -7.57 -12.09
C LYS A 67 -21.67 -8.47 -12.52
N LEU A 68 -21.24 -8.37 -13.78
CA LEU A 68 -20.12 -9.19 -14.30
C LEU A 68 -18.79 -8.73 -13.70
N THR A 69 -18.59 -7.42 -13.61
CA THR A 69 -17.32 -6.81 -13.21
C THR A 69 -17.15 -6.80 -11.69
N HIS A 70 -18.25 -6.71 -10.93
CA HIS A 70 -18.25 -6.75 -9.47
C HIS A 70 -17.52 -7.97 -8.90
N ASN A 71 -17.75 -9.17 -9.46
CA ASN A 71 -17.07 -10.39 -9.01
C ASN A 71 -15.55 -10.33 -9.23
N ARG A 72 -15.11 -9.77 -10.36
CA ARG A 72 -13.68 -9.60 -10.66
C ARG A 72 -13.04 -8.54 -9.76
N LEU A 73 -13.73 -7.42 -9.55
CA LEU A 73 -13.27 -6.37 -8.65
C LEU A 73 -13.16 -6.89 -7.22
N LYS A 74 -14.12 -7.70 -6.77
CA LYS A 74 -14.08 -8.29 -5.43
C LYS A 74 -12.88 -9.21 -5.21
N ALA A 75 -12.41 -9.89 -6.24
CA ALA A 75 -11.18 -10.69 -6.19
C ALA A 75 -9.89 -9.85 -6.18
N LEU A 76 -9.92 -8.64 -6.74
CA LEU A 76 -8.75 -7.76 -6.86
C LEU A 76 -8.49 -6.90 -5.62
N PHE A 77 -9.53 -6.59 -4.83
CA PHE A 77 -9.41 -5.71 -3.66
C PHE A 77 -9.46 -6.49 -2.35
N SER A 78 -8.51 -6.20 -1.45
CA SER A 78 -8.38 -6.87 -0.15
C SER A 78 -9.42 -6.41 0.87
N GLU A 79 -9.86 -5.15 0.79
CA GLU A 79 -10.75 -4.51 1.75
C GLU A 79 -11.85 -3.72 1.02
N VAL A 80 -13.08 -3.78 1.54
CA VAL A 80 -14.24 -3.04 1.03
C VAL A 80 -14.63 -2.02 2.08
N GLU A 81 -14.54 -0.73 1.75
CA GLU A 81 -14.94 0.33 2.68
C GLU A 81 -16.41 0.72 2.50
N MET A 82 -16.88 0.78 1.25
CA MET A 82 -18.23 1.18 0.92
C MET A 82 -18.68 0.56 -0.39
N GLU A 83 -19.92 0.11 -0.42
CA GLU A 83 -20.58 -0.42 -1.61
C GLU A 83 -22.04 0.03 -1.59
N ASP A 84 -22.42 0.80 -2.61
CA ASP A 84 -23.76 1.33 -2.77
C ASP A 84 -24.29 0.95 -4.16
N TRP A 85 -25.49 0.37 -4.16
CA TRP A 85 -26.21 0.00 -5.36
C TRP A 85 -27.40 0.95 -5.50
N ALA A 86 -27.21 2.04 -6.23
CA ALA A 86 -28.27 3.01 -6.53
C ALA A 86 -28.97 2.66 -7.85
N GLU A 87 -30.17 3.18 -8.07
CA GLU A 87 -31.02 2.89 -9.25
C GLU A 87 -30.33 3.16 -10.61
N GLY A 88 -29.25 3.96 -10.63
CA GLY A 88 -28.47 4.27 -11.84
C GLY A 88 -27.12 3.56 -11.98
N GLY A 89 -26.64 2.80 -10.98
CA GLY A 89 -25.32 2.17 -11.06
C GLY A 89 -24.74 1.66 -9.74
N LEU A 90 -23.54 1.09 -9.82
CA LEU A 90 -22.74 0.65 -8.69
C LEU A 90 -21.70 1.74 -8.36
N GLU A 91 -21.74 2.26 -7.14
CA GLU A 91 -20.66 3.04 -6.55
C GLU A 91 -19.93 2.23 -5.49
N MET A 92 -18.61 2.15 -5.59
CA MET A 92 -17.82 1.34 -4.69
C MET A 92 -16.50 2.04 -4.35
N VAL A 93 -16.18 2.11 -3.07
CA VAL A 93 -14.89 2.61 -2.57
C VAL A 93 -14.14 1.46 -1.90
N ARG A 94 -12.93 1.18 -2.40
CA ARG A 94 -12.09 0.10 -1.87
C ARG A 94 -10.67 0.55 -1.60
N SER A 95 -10.08 -0.01 -0.54
CA SER A 95 -8.68 0.15 -0.22
C SER A 95 -7.87 -0.95 -0.92
N PHE A 96 -6.89 -0.56 -1.72
CA PHE A 96 -5.91 -1.47 -2.30
C PHE A 96 -4.65 -1.43 -1.43
N GLY A 97 -4.43 -2.50 -0.67
CA GLY A 97 -3.19 -2.73 0.06
C GLY A 97 -2.19 -3.44 -0.83
N PHE A 98 -1.02 -2.84 -1.07
CA PHE A 98 0.09 -3.56 -1.69
C PHE A 98 0.56 -4.68 -0.75
N LEU A 99 0.04 -5.88 -0.99
CA LEU A 99 0.43 -7.12 -0.34
C LEU A 99 1.73 -7.62 -0.99
N ILE A 100 2.86 -6.99 -0.66
CA ILE A 100 4.15 -7.54 -1.05
C ILE A 100 4.50 -8.62 -0.04
N VAL A 101 4.36 -9.87 -0.51
CA VAL A 101 5.05 -11.06 -0.02
C VAL A 101 6.52 -10.89 -0.35
#